data_AF-A0A9Q9N158-F1
#
_entry.id   AF-A0A9Q9N158-F1
#
_cell.length_a   1.000
_cell.length_b   1.000
_cell.length_c   1.000
_cell.angle_alpha   90.00
_cell.angle_beta   90.00
_cell.angle_gamma   90.00
#
_symmetry.space_group_name_H-M   'P 1'
#
loop_
_entity.id
_entity.type
_entity.pdbx_description
1 polymer ?
#
loop_
_entity_poly.entity_id
_entity_poly.type
_entity_poly.pdbx_seq_one_letter_code
_entity_poly.pdbx_strand_id
1 'polypeptide(L)'
;MKPVKIPRRVDEPPHLLLWSADELAPMLLGLTIGVVIGKALVCFLGGLLVTNLYRRFRDNHPDGYLLHMIYWAGFIVTKAKSLKNPFVRRYLP
;
A
#
# COMPACT_ATOMS: atom_id res chain seq x y z
N MET A 1 -19.82 -20.19 -28.14
CA MET A 1 -18.70 -20.14 -27.16
C MET A 1 -19.29 -19.91 -25.78
N LYS A 2 -18.86 -20.64 -24.74
CA LYS A 2 -19.34 -20.41 -23.37
C LYS A 2 -18.67 -19.14 -22.81
N PRO A 3 -19.40 -18.22 -22.15
CA PRO A 3 -18.80 -17.02 -21.58
C PRO A 3 -17.84 -17.41 -20.46
N VAL A 4 -16.60 -16.89 -20.53
CA VAL A 4 -15.59 -17.07 -19.49
C VAL A 4 -15.74 -15.93 -18.47
N LYS A 5 -15.85 -16.28 -17.19
CA LYS A 5 -15.93 -15.29 -16.11
C LYS A 5 -14.53 -14.74 -15.82
N ILE A 6 -14.27 -13.52 -16.27
CA ILE A 6 -13.00 -12.83 -15.98
C ILE A 6 -13.10 -12.23 -14.56
N PRO A 7 -12.20 -12.58 -13.63
CA PRO A 7 -12.18 -11.98 -12.30
C PRO A 7 -11.81 -10.49 -12.40
N ARG A 8 -12.57 -9.64 -11.71
CA ARG A 8 -12.40 -8.17 -11.75
C ARG A 8 -11.52 -7.60 -10.64
N ARG A 9 -11.18 -8.39 -9.62
CA ARG A 9 -10.52 -7.95 -8.37
C ARG A 9 -9.32 -8.82 -8.00
N VAL A 10 -8.60 -9.35 -9.00
CA VAL A 10 -7.44 -10.22 -8.74
C VAL A 10 -6.25 -9.43 -8.20
N ASP A 11 -6.13 -8.16 -8.58
CA ASP A 11 -5.05 -7.26 -8.18
C ASP A 11 -5.39 -6.43 -6.92
N GLU A 12 -6.66 -6.48 -6.47
CA GLU A 12 -7.09 -5.77 -5.26
C GLU A 12 -6.64 -6.55 -4.02
N PRO A 13 -6.18 -5.84 -2.96
CA PRO A 13 -5.80 -6.50 -1.71
C PRO A 13 -6.98 -7.24 -1.09
N PRO A 14 -6.72 -8.33 -0.34
CA PRO A 14 -7.79 -9.08 0.31
C PRO A 14 -8.50 -8.20 1.33
N HIS A 15 -9.83 -8.22 1.27
CA HIS A 15 -10.68 -7.49 2.20
C HIS A 15 -11.08 -8.40 3.35
N LEU A 16 -10.93 -7.91 4.59
CA LEU A 16 -11.40 -8.57 5.80
C LEU A 16 -12.53 -7.74 6.39
N LEU A 17 -13.74 -8.30 6.38
CA LEU A 17 -14.99 -7.61 6.72
C LEU A 17 -15.20 -6.38 5.83
N LEU A 18 -14.99 -5.18 6.37
CA LEU A 18 -15.18 -3.89 5.68
C LEU A 18 -13.85 -3.19 5.34
N TRP A 19 -12.71 -3.75 5.75
CA TRP A 19 -11.40 -3.13 5.62
C TRP A 19 -10.50 -3.93 4.69
N SER A 20 -9.67 -3.24 3.93
CA SER A 20 -8.62 -3.90 3.14
C SER A 20 -7.42 -4.25 4.03
N ALA A 21 -6.67 -5.31 3.72
CA ALA A 21 -5.54 -5.76 4.55
C ALA A 21 -4.46 -4.68 4.76
N ASP A 22 -4.25 -3.86 3.74
CA ASP A 22 -3.42 -2.66 3.71
C ASP A 22 -3.92 -1.54 4.65
N GLU A 23 -5.23 -1.38 4.85
CA GLU A 23 -5.80 -0.46 5.84
C GLU A 23 -5.65 -0.98 7.28
N LEU A 24 -5.70 -2.30 7.46
CA LEU A 24 -5.55 -2.93 8.78
C LEU A 24 -4.10 -2.90 9.27
N ALA A 25 -3.12 -2.84 8.36
CA ALA A 25 -1.71 -2.92 8.72
C ALA A 25 -1.26 -1.83 9.73
N PRO A 26 -1.54 -0.52 9.54
CA PRO A 26 -1.14 0.51 10.51
C PRO A 26 -1.82 0.36 11.87
N MET A 27 -3.09 -0.04 11.89
CA MET A 27 -3.84 -0.27 13.12
C MET A 27 -3.28 -1.45 13.92
N LEU A 28 -3.01 -2.58 13.26
CA LEU A 28 -2.44 -3.76 13.91
C LEU A 28 -0.99 -3.53 14.35
N LEU A 29 -0.17 -2.86 13.55
CA LEU A 29 1.19 -2.47 13.94
C LEU A 29 1.18 -1.52 15.14
N GLY A 30 0.28 -0.53 15.15
CA GLY A 30 0.10 0.36 16.28
C GLY A 30 -0.30 -0.39 17.55
N LEU A 31 -1.18 -1.39 17.43
CA LEU A 31 -1.56 -2.24 18.55
C LEU A 31 -0.39 -3.09 19.07
N THR A 32 0.35 -3.78 18.20
CA THR A 32 1.46 -4.64 18.63
C THR A 32 2.55 -3.82 19.31
N ILE A 33 2.92 -2.68 18.74
CA ILE A 33 3.87 -1.74 19.36
C ILE A 33 3.32 -1.20 20.69
N GLY A 34 2.04 -0.85 20.73
CA GLY A 34 1.37 -0.36 21.94
C GLY A 34 1.35 -1.38 23.08
N VAL A 35 1.16 -2.65 22.78
CA VAL A 35 1.22 -3.74 23.77
C VAL A 35 2.63 -3.85 24.34
N VAL A 36 3.67 -3.79 23.50
CA VAL A 36 5.07 -3.83 23.94
C VAL A 36 5.43 -2.66 24.87
N ILE A 37 4.88 -1.46 24.60
CA ILE A 37 5.14 -0.24 25.40
C ILE A 37 4.22 -0.13 26.63
N GLY A 38 3.21 -1.00 26.76
CA GLY A 38 2.19 -0.92 27.82
C GLY A 38 1.19 0.23 27.63
N LYS A 39 1.08 0.78 26.42
CA LYS A 39 0.17 1.86 26.02
C LYS A 39 -0.71 1.46 24.84
N ALA A 40 -1.25 0.24 24.89
CA ALA A 40 -2.01 -0.38 23.80
C ALA A 40 -3.13 0.52 23.25
N LEU A 41 -3.94 1.13 24.11
CA LEU A 41 -5.08 1.94 23.69
C LEU A 41 -4.64 3.22 22.96
N VAL A 42 -3.61 3.91 23.46
CA VAL A 42 -3.10 5.15 22.85
C VAL A 42 -2.48 4.87 21.48
N CYS A 43 -1.65 3.83 21.38
CA CYS A 43 -1.02 3.46 20.11
C CYS A 43 -2.02 2.88 19.11
N PHE A 44 -3.06 2.19 19.57
CA PHE A 44 -4.16 1.73 18.73
C PHE A 44 -4.95 2.90 18.13
N LEU A 45 -5.33 3.89 18.95
CA LEU A 45 -5.98 5.13 18.45
C LEU A 45 -5.08 5.89 17.47
N GLY A 46 -3.77 5.95 17.75
CA GLY A 46 -2.79 6.49 16.82
C GLY A 46 -2.76 5.72 15.49
N GLY A 47 -2.73 4.39 15.53
CA GLY A 47 -2.81 3.53 14.35
C GLY A 47 -4.09 3.74 13.55
N LEU A 48 -5.24 3.86 14.21
CA LEU A 48 -6.53 4.19 13.59
C LEU A 48 -6.52 5.56 12.89
N LEU A 49 -5.89 6.57 13.50
CA LEU A 49 -5.75 7.88 12.89
C LEU A 49 -4.89 7.80 11.62
N VAL A 50 -3.77 7.07 11.68
CA VAL A 50 -2.90 6.82 10.52
C VAL A 50 -3.64 6.07 9.41
N THR A 51 -4.39 5.01 9.74
CA THR A 51 -5.23 4.29 8.77
C THR A 51 -6.24 5.22 8.10
N ASN A 52 -6.90 6.11 8.84
CA ASN A 52 -7.84 7.06 8.26
C ASN A 52 -7.16 8.07 7.32
N LEU A 53 -5.99 8.59 7.68
CA LEU A 53 -5.20 9.45 6.81
C LEU A 53 -4.74 8.71 5.54
N TYR A 54 -4.26 7.48 5.70
CA TYR A 54 -3.84 6.63 4.59
C TYR A 54 -5.01 6.35 3.64
N ARG A 55 -6.17 5.95 4.17
CA ARG A 55 -7.38 5.71 3.38
C ARG A 55 -7.79 6.97 2.61
N ARG A 56 -7.84 8.12 3.28
CA ARG A 56 -8.14 9.40 2.63
C ARG A 56 -7.14 9.72 1.53
N PHE A 57 -5.85 9.46 1.74
CA PHE A 57 -4.84 9.68 0.72
C PHE A 57 -5.04 8.72 -0.47
N ARG A 58 -5.23 7.42 -0.22
CA ARG A 58 -5.42 6.39 -1.25
C ARG A 58 -6.66 6.66 -2.09
N ASP A 59 -7.81 6.95 -1.48
CA ASP A 59 -9.08 7.14 -2.18
C ASP A 59 -9.08 8.40 -3.09
N ASN A 60 -8.16 9.34 -2.87
CA ASN A 60 -7.98 10.53 -3.71
C ASN A 60 -6.99 10.32 -4.88
N HIS A 61 -6.29 9.18 -4.93
CA HIS A 61 -5.24 8.93 -5.92
C HIS A 61 -5.50 7.61 -6.67
N PRO A 62 -4.99 7.46 -7.90
CA PRO A 62 -5.10 6.20 -8.62
C PRO A 62 -4.31 5.09 -7.92
N ASP A 63 -4.71 3.85 -8.16
CA ASP A 63 -4.03 2.67 -7.63
C ASP A 63 -2.54 2.69 -7.98
N GLY A 64 -1.69 2.36 -7.00
CA GLY A 64 -0.23 2.34 -7.17
C GLY A 64 0.44 3.72 -7.18
N TYR A 65 -0.28 4.83 -6.97
CA TYR A 65 0.32 6.18 -6.92
C TYR A 65 1.46 6.30 -5.91
N LEU A 66 1.28 5.75 -4.70
CA LEU A 66 2.35 5.69 -3.68
C LEU A 66 3.57 4.92 -4.16
N LEU A 67 3.37 3.75 -4.76
CA LEU A 67 4.48 2.96 -5.32
C LEU A 67 5.20 3.73 -6.43
N HIS A 68 4.47 4.48 -7.24
CA HIS A 68 5.05 5.34 -8.28
C HIS A 68 5.87 6.50 -7.69
N MET A 69 5.38 7.15 -6.63
CA MET A 69 6.14 8.16 -5.91
C MET A 69 7.44 7.58 -5.32
N ILE A 70 7.36 6.42 -4.67
CA ILE A 70 8.52 5.74 -4.07
C ILE A 70 9.51 5.31 -5.15
N TYR A 71 9.01 4.88 -6.31
CA TYR A 71 9.82 4.60 -7.50
C TYR A 71 10.60 5.84 -7.93
N TRP A 72 9.96 6.99 -8.12
CA TRP A 72 10.65 8.24 -8.49
C TRP A 72 11.60 8.75 -7.42
N ALA A 73 11.31 8.50 -6.15
CA ALA A 73 12.21 8.80 -5.04
C ALA A 73 13.47 7.90 -5.02
N GLY A 74 13.49 6.82 -5.80
CA GLY A 74 14.66 5.94 -5.94
C GLY A 74 14.74 4.81 -4.90
N PHE A 75 13.74 4.64 -4.05
CA PHE A 75 13.72 3.60 -3.03
C PHE A 75 13.36 2.21 -3.58
N ILE A 76 12.75 2.15 -4.76
CA ILE A 76 12.43 0.88 -5.43
C ILE A 76 13.61 0.47 -6.31
N VAL A 77 14.46 -0.42 -5.79
CA VAL A 77 15.54 -1.06 -6.56
C VAL A 77 15.08 -2.45 -7.00
N THR A 78 14.88 -2.65 -8.30
CA THR A 78 14.52 -3.96 -8.85
C THR A 78 15.51 -4.37 -9.92
N LYS A 79 15.67 -5.69 -10.09
CA LYS A 79 16.45 -6.28 -11.19
C LYS A 79 15.60 -6.53 -12.45
N ALA A 80 14.32 -6.13 -12.44
CA ALA A 80 13.42 -6.38 -13.55
C ALA A 80 13.80 -5.49 -14.74
N LYS A 81 13.92 -6.10 -15.93
CA LYS A 81 14.27 -5.38 -17.18
C LYS A 81 13.21 -4.33 -17.58
N SER A 82 11.96 -4.55 -17.18
CA SER A 82 10.83 -3.65 -17.44
C SER A 82 10.83 -2.42 -16.53
N LEU A 83 11.45 -2.50 -15.36
CA LEU A 83 11.43 -1.45 -14.35
C LEU A 83 12.78 -0.75 -14.34
N LYS A 84 12.93 0.21 -15.24
CA LYS A 84 14.17 0.94 -15.46
C LYS A 84 14.51 1.83 -14.28
N ASN A 85 15.77 2.27 -14.18
CA ASN A 85 16.17 3.18 -13.12
C ASN A 85 15.52 4.56 -13.35
N PRO A 86 14.81 5.14 -12.35
CA PRO A 86 14.12 6.42 -12.47
C PRO A 86 15.05 7.60 -12.80
N PHE A 87 16.34 7.50 -12.46
CA PHE A 87 17.32 8.57 -12.69
C PHE A 87 17.93 8.55 -14.10
N VAL A 88 17.65 7.53 -14.92
CA VAL A 88 18.16 7.44 -16.29
C VAL A 88 17.33 8.35 -17.20
N ARG A 89 17.96 9.45 -17.66
CA ARG A 89 17.32 10.46 -18.52
C ARG A 89 17.50 10.24 -20.02
N ARG A 90 18.41 9.34 -20.43
CA ARG A 90 18.73 9.09 -21.83
C ARG A 90 18.95 7.61 -22.09
N TYR A 91 18.33 7.10 -23.14
CA TYR A 91 18.60 5.78 -23.70
C TYR A 91 19.30 5.99 -25.05
N LEU A 92 20.46 5.35 -25.22
CA LEU A 92 21.15 5.32 -26.50
C LEU A 92 20.72 4.05 -27.26
N PRO A 93 20.54 4.12 -28.58
CA PRO A 93 20.25 2.95 -29.42
C PRO A 93 21.42 1.98 -29.47
#